data_AF-S8C0E5-F1
#
_entry.id   AF-S8C0E5-F1
#
_cell.length_a   1.000
_cell.length_b   1.000
_cell.length_c   1.000
_cell.angle_alpha   90.00
_cell.angle_beta   90.00
_cell.angle_gamma   90.00
#
_symmetry.space_group_name_H-M   'P 1'
#
loop_
_entity.id
_entity.type
_entity.pdbx_description
1 polymer ?
#
loop_
_entity_poly.entity_id
_entity_poly.type
_entity_poly.pdbx_seq_one_letter_code
_entity_poly.pdbx_strand_id
1 'polypeptide(L)' 'GPNLNGLFGRQSGTTAGYSYSTANKNMAVIWEEKTLYAYLLNPKKYIPGTKMVFPGLKKPQERADLISYLKQATTS' A
#
# COMPACT_ATOMS: atom_id res chain seq x y z
N GLY A 1 5.87 -9.04 3.95
CA GLY A 1 5.51 -7.62 4.00
C GLY A 1 5.25 -7.22 5.44
N PRO A 2 5.02 -5.93 5.74
CA PRO A 2 4.62 -5.47 7.07
C PRO A 2 3.17 -5.91 7.40
N ASN A 3 2.79 -5.83 8.68
CA ASN A 3 1.40 -5.96 9.10
C ASN A 3 0.55 -4.78 8.56
N LEU A 4 -0.70 -5.06 8.16
CA LEU A 4 -1.60 -4.09 7.55
C LEU A 4 -2.69 -3.57 8.50
N ASN A 5 -2.76 -4.00 9.75
CA ASN A 5 -3.70 -3.43 10.74
C ASN A 5 -3.43 -1.92 10.90
N GLY A 6 -4.50 -1.13 10.97
CA GLY A 6 -4.43 0.33 10.97
C GLY A 6 -3.77 0.88 9.70
N LEU A 7 -4.01 0.27 8.53
CA LEU A 7 -3.40 0.72 7.28
C LEU A 7 -3.90 2.11 6.88
N PHE A 8 -5.21 2.34 6.95
CA PHE A 8 -5.82 3.58 6.46
C PHE A 8 -5.47 4.77 7.35
N GLY A 9 -5.01 5.87 6.74
CA GLY A 9 -4.47 7.05 7.43
C GLY A 9 -3.01 6.93 7.87
N ARG A 10 -2.41 5.73 7.81
CA ARG A 10 -1.00 5.53 8.17
C ARG A 10 -0.07 5.94 7.04
N GLN A 11 1.05 6.58 7.38
CA GLN A 11 2.10 6.92 6.42
C GLN A 11 2.92 5.67 6.02
N SER A 12 3.32 5.57 4.75
CA SER A 12 4.16 4.50 4.23
C SER A 12 5.50 4.40 4.96
N GLY A 13 5.99 3.18 5.16
CA GLY A 13 7.32 2.96 5.73
C GLY A 13 7.43 3.12 7.25
N THR A 14 6.33 3.29 7.97
CA THR A 14 6.33 3.64 9.41
C THR A 14 6.03 2.49 10.37
N THR A 15 5.57 1.34 9.88
CA THR A 15 5.25 0.19 10.75
C THR A 15 6.50 -0.29 11.49
N ALA A 16 6.43 -0.34 12.81
CA ALA A 16 7.50 -0.85 13.65
C ALA A 16 7.81 -2.32 13.34
N GLY A 17 9.06 -2.72 13.50
CA GLY A 17 9.50 -4.12 13.31
C GLY A 17 9.61 -4.57 11.86
N TYR A 18 9.38 -3.71 10.86
CA TYR A 18 9.56 -4.06 9.44
C TYR A 18 10.60 -3.19 8.72
N SER A 19 11.54 -3.85 8.04
CA SER A 19 12.62 -3.20 7.28
C SER A 19 12.18 -2.78 5.87
N TYR A 20 11.54 -1.63 5.76
CA TYR A 20 11.17 -1.01 4.48
C TYR A 20 12.37 -0.61 3.62
N SER A 21 12.17 -0.50 2.30
CA SER A 21 13.16 0.17 1.45
C SER A 21 13.19 1.67 1.72
N THR A 22 14.34 2.30 1.50
CA THR A 22 14.51 3.75 1.59
C THR A 22 13.49 4.49 0.74
N ALA A 23 13.19 3.97 -0.47
CA ALA A 23 12.16 4.53 -1.34
C ALA A 23 10.77 4.56 -0.69
N ASN A 24 10.35 3.48 -0.01
CA ASN A 24 9.02 3.43 0.63
C ASN A 24 8.92 4.38 1.82
N LYS A 25 10.00 4.53 2.58
CA LYS A 25 10.07 5.50 3.69
C LYS A 25 10.02 6.94 3.17
N ASN A 26 10.81 7.26 2.13
CA ASN A 26 10.95 8.61 1.61
C ASN A 26 9.72 9.09 0.82
N MET A 27 8.96 8.19 0.19
CA MET A 27 7.74 8.58 -0.54
C MET A 27 6.66 9.13 0.42
N ALA A 28 6.69 8.75 1.71
CA ALA A 28 5.83 9.29 2.75
C ALA A 28 4.33 9.35 2.40
N VAL A 29 3.83 8.30 1.73
CA VAL A 29 2.46 8.25 1.23
C VAL A 29 1.51 7.99 2.38
N ILE A 30 0.48 8.81 2.54
CA ILE A 30 -0.64 8.49 3.44
C ILE A 30 -1.52 7.46 2.74
N TRP A 31 -1.76 6.31 3.39
CA TRP A 31 -2.57 5.26 2.82
C TRP A 31 -4.06 5.57 2.96
N GLU A 32 -4.67 5.96 1.85
CA GLU A 32 -6.10 6.13 1.68
C GLU A 32 -6.58 5.33 0.47
N GLU A 33 -7.90 5.28 0.24
CA GLU A 33 -8.48 4.56 -0.90
C GLU A 33 -7.86 5.00 -2.23
N LYS A 34 -7.72 6.31 -2.45
CA LYS A 34 -7.16 6.88 -3.69
C LYS A 34 -5.70 6.51 -3.89
N THR A 35 -4.87 6.62 -2.84
CA THR A 35 -3.44 6.32 -2.93
C THR A 35 -3.20 4.82 -3.07
N LEU A 36 -3.99 3.99 -2.37
CA LEU A 36 -3.94 2.54 -2.52
C LEU A 36 -4.39 2.12 -3.92
N TYR A 37 -5.42 2.75 -4.48
CA TYR A 37 -5.88 2.48 -5.84
C TYR A 37 -4.78 2.75 -6.88
N ALA A 38 -4.08 3.88 -6.77
CA ALA A 38 -2.95 4.20 -7.63
C ALA A 38 -1.75 3.27 -7.41
N TYR A 39 -1.44 2.97 -6.15
CA TYR A 39 -0.33 2.09 -5.78
C TYR A 39 -0.54 0.65 -6.30
N LEU A 40 -1.73 0.10 -6.12
CA LEU A 40 -2.07 -1.27 -6.51
C LEU A 40 -2.12 -1.45 -8.03
N LEU A 41 -2.25 -0.39 -8.84
CA LEU A 41 -2.14 -0.50 -10.29
C LEU A 41 -0.72 -0.91 -10.72
N ASN A 42 0.31 -0.31 -10.13
CA ASN A 42 1.71 -0.64 -10.40
C ASN A 42 2.62 -0.14 -9.24
N PRO A 43 2.92 -1.00 -8.25
CA PRO A 43 3.70 -0.60 -7.08
C PRO A 43 5.11 -0.09 -7.39
N LYS A 44 5.79 -0.71 -8.37
CA LYS A 44 7.14 -0.32 -8.78
C LYS A 44 7.16 1.03 -9.48
N LYS A 45 6.10 1.37 -10.23
CA LYS A 45 5.96 2.69 -10.85
C LYS A 45 5.60 3.76 -9.83
N TYR A 46 4.73 3.44 -8.88
CA TYR A 46 4.27 4.40 -7.86
C TYR A 46 5.36 4.67 -6.79
N ILE A 47 6.08 3.64 -6.35
CA ILE A 47 7.26 3.78 -5.45
C ILE A 47 8.46 3.11 -6.12
N PRO A 48 9.23 3.83 -6.95
CA PRO A 48 10.45 3.32 -7.56
C PRO A 48 11.45 2.85 -6.51
N GLY A 49 11.90 1.59 -6.58
CA GLY A 49 12.78 1.00 -5.57
C GLY A 49 12.04 0.39 -4.36
N THR A 50 10.71 0.21 -4.44
CA THR A 50 10.00 -0.64 -3.48
C THR A 50 10.46 -2.10 -3.54
N LYS A 51 10.55 -2.75 -2.37
CA LYS A 51 10.82 -4.19 -2.24
C LYS A 51 9.58 -5.05 -2.48
N MET A 52 8.39 -4.44 -2.65
CA MET A 52 7.17 -5.18 -2.92
C MET A 52 7.19 -5.75 -4.34
N VAL A 53 7.34 -7.06 -4.45
CA VAL A 53 7.26 -7.79 -5.73
C VAL A 53 5.81 -8.15 -6.01
N PHE A 54 5.06 -7.16 -6.52
CA PHE A 54 3.68 -7.33 -6.96
C PHE A 54 3.51 -6.66 -8.33
N PRO A 55 3.00 -7.38 -9.35
CA PRO A 55 2.85 -6.83 -10.70
C PRO A 55 1.79 -5.74 -10.80
N GLY A 56 0.89 -5.66 -9.82
CA GLY A 56 -0.26 -4.77 -9.82
C GLY A 56 -1.54 -5.46 -10.26
N LEU A 57 -2.68 -4.88 -9.88
CA LEU A 57 -4.02 -5.26 -10.33
C LEU A 57 -4.42 -4.32 -11.46
N LYS A 58 -4.62 -4.83 -12.67
CA LYS A 58 -4.96 -4.00 -13.83
C LYS A 58 -6.46 -3.70 -13.92
N LYS A 59 -7.31 -4.63 -13.48
CA LYS A 59 -8.76 -4.45 -13.53
C LYS A 59 -9.21 -3.44 -12.47
N PRO A 60 -9.93 -2.37 -12.85
CA PRO A 60 -10.45 -1.38 -11.92
C PRO A 60 -11.28 -1.97 -10.78
N GLN A 61 -12.15 -2.93 -11.10
CA GLN A 61 -13.05 -3.54 -10.12
C GLN A 61 -12.28 -4.36 -9.07
N GLU A 62 -11.34 -5.21 -9.49
CA GLU A 62 -10.52 -6.00 -8.55
C GLU A 62 -9.73 -5.11 -7.57
N ARG A 63 -9.27 -3.93 -8.02
CA ARG A 63 -8.65 -2.94 -7.12
C ARG A 63 -9.65 -2.38 -6.11
N ALA A 64 -10.83 -1.98 -6.56
CA ALA A 64 -11.87 -1.41 -5.71
C ALA A 64 -12.35 -2.43 -4.65
N ASP A 65 -12.56 -3.68 -5.06
CA ASP A 65 -12.99 -4.76 -4.18
C ASP A 65 -11.91 -5.06 -3.12
N LEU A 66 -10.65 -5.15 -3.54
CA LEU A 66 -9.53 -5.36 -2.62
C LEU A 66 -9.40 -4.21 -1.62
N ILE A 67 -9.52 -2.96 -2.05
CA ILE A 67 -9.45 -1.80 -1.15
C ILE A 67 -10.61 -1.82 -0.17
N SER A 68 -11.81 -2.15 -0.62
CA SER A 68 -13.00 -2.28 0.24
C SER A 68 -12.81 -3.36 1.30
N TYR A 69 -12.28 -4.51 0.90
CA TYR A 69 -11.92 -5.59 1.81
C TYR A 69 -10.84 -5.15 2.80
N LEU A 70 -9.74 -4.54 2.33
CA LEU A 70 -8.66 -4.06 3.19
C LEU A 70 -9.17 -3.05 4.21
N LYS A 71 -10.06 -2.14 3.83
CA LYS A 71 -10.64 -1.16 4.74
C LYS A 71 -11.35 -1.84 5.91
N GLN A 72 -12.14 -2.87 5.62
CA GLN A 72 -12.82 -3.64 6.66
C GLN A 72 -11.85 -4.50 7.47
N ALA A 73 -10.99 -5.27 6.80
CA ALA A 73 -10.10 -6.24 7.43
C ALA A 73 -8.96 -5.63 8.25
N THR A 74 -8.65 -4.34 8.04
CA THR A 74 -7.55 -3.64 8.73
C THR A 74 -8.02 -2.58 9.71
N THR A 75 -9.35 -2.40 9.84
CA THR A 75 -9.94 -1.58 10.91
C THR A 75 -9.86 -2.39 12.20
N SER A 76 -8.83 -2.15 13.01
CA SER A 76 -8.68 -2.67 14.38
C SER A 76 -8.14 -1.55 15.24
#